data_AF-A0A2X3CLW9-F1
#
_entry.id   AF-A0A2X3CLW9-F1
#
_cell.length_a   1.000
_cell.length_b   1.000
_cell.length_c   1.000
_cell.angle_alpha   90.00
_cell.angle_beta   90.00
_cell.angle_gamma   90.00
#
_symmetry.space_group_name_H-M   'P 1'
#
loop_
_entity.id
_entity.type
_entity.pdbx_description
1 polymer ?
#
loop_
_entity_poly.entity_id
_entity_poly.type
_entity_poly.pdbx_seq_one_letter_code
_entity_poly.pdbx_strand_id
1 'polypeptide(L)'
;MGVVSFGLAAGLSICAFFGLLGATLAPFSPLIALVVAFVMTPLMGLLTRGRYYIKQVDDGIAEPRYDAAGNASTTVYQCVSCEEEYERPDVMHSHKHQGAICSLCKSME
;
A
#
# COMPACT_ATOMS: atom_id res chain seq x y z
N MET A 1 4.01 7.57 2.97
CA MET A 1 4.76 7.15 4.18
C MET A 1 6.26 7.26 3.97
N GLY A 2 6.85 6.51 3.02
CA GLY A 2 8.30 6.44 2.81
C GLY A 2 9.04 7.80 2.75
N VAL A 3 8.55 8.79 2.01
CA VAL A 3 9.26 10.09 1.84
C VAL A 3 9.47 10.87 3.15
N VAL A 4 8.54 10.82 4.11
CA VAL A 4 8.67 11.55 5.38
C VAL A 4 9.60 10.82 6.34
N SER A 5 9.49 9.49 6.43
CA SER A 5 10.38 8.67 7.25
C SER A 5 11.81 8.66 6.69
N PHE A 6 11.97 8.63 5.36
CA PHE A 6 13.26 8.78 4.68
C PHE A 6 13.86 10.16 4.90
N GLY A 7 13.07 11.23 4.75
CA GLY A 7 13.53 12.61 5.00
C GLY A 7 14.00 12.83 6.43
N LEU A 8 13.26 12.32 7.43
CA LEU A 8 13.68 12.40 8.84
C LEU A 8 14.91 11.52 9.13
N ALA A 9 14.98 10.30 8.59
CA ALA A 9 16.15 9.43 8.78
C ALA A 9 17.41 10.01 8.13
N ALA A 10 17.31 10.52 6.89
CA ALA A 10 18.41 11.18 6.19
C ALA A 10 18.85 12.46 6.92
N GLY A 11 17.91 13.31 7.33
CA GLY A 11 18.19 14.52 8.11
C GLY A 11 18.90 14.21 9.44
N LEU A 12 18.41 13.23 10.20
CA LEU A 12 19.03 12.84 11.47
C LEU A 12 20.42 12.22 11.27
N SER A 13 20.60 11.42 10.21
CA SER A 13 21.89 10.83 9.84
C SER A 13 22.92 11.89 9.47
N ILE A 14 22.52 12.92 8.70
CA ILE A 14 23.38 14.05 8.34
C ILE A 14 23.74 14.87 9.60
N CYS A 15 22.78 15.19 10.47
CA CYS A 15 23.05 15.90 11.73
C CYS A 15 23.98 15.11 12.67
N ALA A 16 23.88 13.78 12.71
CA ALA A 16 24.80 12.92 13.45
C ALA A 16 26.20 12.90 12.82
N PHE A 17 26.30 12.87 11.49
CA PHE A 17 27.58 12.88 10.76
C PHE A 17 28.35 14.21 10.96
N PHE A 18 27.64 15.34 11.06
CA PHE A 18 28.22 16.64 11.41
C PHE A 18 28.60 16.80 12.90
N GLY A 19 28.50 15.73 13.71
CA GLY A 19 29.12 15.69 15.04
C GLY A 19 28.42 16.47 16.15
N LEU A 20 27.18 16.95 15.93
CA LEU A 20 26.41 17.70 16.93
C LEU A 20 26.11 16.89 18.22
N LEU A 21 26.31 15.57 18.19
CA LEU A 21 26.10 14.62 19.28
C LEU A 21 27.41 14.18 19.98
N GLY A 22 28.56 14.78 19.62
CA GLY A 22 29.85 14.58 20.31
C GLY A 22 30.86 13.72 19.55
N ALA A 23 32.13 14.13 19.61
CA ALA A 23 33.23 13.61 18.80
C ALA A 23 33.66 12.15 19.09
N THR A 24 33.11 11.51 20.13
CA THR A 24 33.49 10.15 20.55
C THR A 24 32.70 9.02 19.86
N LEU A 25 31.59 9.35 19.19
CA LEU A 25 30.67 8.36 18.59
C LEU A 25 30.82 8.19 17.08
N ALA A 26 31.69 8.97 16.43
CA ALA A 26 31.88 9.00 14.98
C ALA A 26 32.00 7.62 14.28
N PRO A 27 32.80 6.64 14.75
CA PRO A 27 32.92 5.34 14.08
C PRO A 27 31.68 4.42 14.24
N PHE A 28 30.79 4.70 15.20
CA PHE A 28 29.57 3.91 15.43
C PHE A 28 28.34 4.48 14.70
N SER A 29 28.50 5.56 13.93
CA SER A 29 27.43 6.23 13.17
C SER A 29 26.54 5.27 12.35
N PRO A 30 27.06 4.27 11.60
CA PRO A 30 26.21 3.34 10.83
C PRO A 30 25.29 2.48 11.71
N LEU A 31 25.77 2.03 12.88
CA LEU A 31 24.99 1.23 13.83
C LEU A 31 23.88 2.06 14.48
N ILE A 32 24.18 3.30 14.86
CA ILE A 32 23.19 4.23 15.42
C ILE A 32 22.10 4.54 14.38
N ALA A 33 22.49 4.81 13.13
CA ALA A 33 21.55 5.03 12.03
C ALA A 33 20.64 3.82 11.79
N LEU A 34 21.18 2.59 11.83
CA LEU A 34 20.42 1.35 11.67
C LEU A 34 19.40 1.16 12.81
N VAL A 35 19.82 1.35 14.07
CA VAL A 35 18.93 1.24 15.24
C VAL A 35 17.81 2.31 15.18
N VAL A 36 18.14 3.56 14.84
CA VAL A 36 17.14 4.63 14.70
C VAL A 36 16.17 4.31 13.56
N ALA A 37 16.64 3.85 12.40
CA ALA A 37 15.76 3.47 11.29
C ALA A 37 14.82 2.31 11.66
N PHE A 38 15.35 1.30 12.37
CA PHE A 38 14.57 0.15 12.82
C PHE A 38 13.52 0.50 13.87
N VAL A 39 13.77 1.50 14.74
CA VAL A 39 12.80 1.97 15.75
C VAL A 39 11.80 2.98 15.17
N MET A 40 12.25 3.91 14.32
CA MET A 40 11.39 4.96 13.75
C MET A 40 10.39 4.42 12.73
N THR A 41 10.71 3.34 12.03
CA THR A 41 9.80 2.70 11.06
C THR A 41 8.49 2.20 11.70
N PRO A 42 8.51 1.32 12.73
CA PRO A 42 7.29 0.90 13.42
C PRO A 42 6.65 2.03 14.23
N LEU A 43 7.45 2.94 14.82
CA LEU A 43 6.92 4.11 15.54
C LEU A 43 6.07 5.00 14.63
N MET A 44 6.53 5.28 13.41
CA MET A 44 5.74 6.02 12.41
C MET A 44 4.53 5.22 11.91
N GLY A 45 4.63 3.89 11.78
CA GLY A 45 3.48 3.04 11.45
C GLY A 45 2.35 3.13 12.50
N LEU A 46 2.72 3.11 13.79
CA LEU A 46 1.82 3.27 14.92
C LEU A 46 1.27 4.70 15.03
N LEU A 47 2.11 5.72 14.91
CA LEU A 47 1.73 7.13 14.99
C LEU A 47 0.78 7.54 13.86
N THR A 48 1.02 7.03 12.65
CA THR A 48 0.16 7.25 11.48
C THR A 48 -1.07 6.34 11.46
N ARG A 49 -1.20 5.39 12.41
CA ARG A 49 -2.33 4.46 12.57
C ARG A 49 -2.76 3.76 11.26
N GLY A 50 -1.80 3.44 10.37
CA GLY A 50 -2.08 2.80 9.09
C GLY A 50 -3.03 3.60 8.17
N ARG A 51 -2.91 4.93 8.12
CA ARG A 51 -3.96 5.81 7.58
C ARG A 51 -4.30 5.81 6.07
N TYR A 52 -3.45 5.66 5.05
CA TYR A 52 -2.04 5.26 4.88
C TYR A 52 -1.72 3.76 4.88
N TYR A 53 -2.75 2.92 5.04
CA TYR A 53 -2.87 1.55 4.54
C TYR A 53 -4.23 1.49 3.82
N ILE A 54 -4.26 1.95 2.57
CA ILE A 54 -5.48 2.01 1.76
C ILE A 54 -5.82 0.59 1.32
N LYS A 55 -6.47 -0.16 2.22
CA LYS A 55 -7.18 -1.38 1.86
C LYS A 55 -8.50 -0.95 1.25
N GLN A 56 -8.62 -0.98 -0.08
CA GLN A 56 -9.93 -0.82 -0.72
C GLN A 56 -10.82 -1.95 -0.21
N VAL A 57 -11.88 -1.56 0.51
CA VAL A 57 -12.86 -2.48 1.11
C VAL A 57 -13.99 -2.84 0.14
N ASP A 58 -14.05 -2.13 -0.99
CA ASP A 58 -15.09 -2.19 -1.99
C ASP A 58 -14.43 -2.13 -3.38
N ASP A 59 -14.91 -2.94 -4.32
CA ASP A 59 -14.48 -3.00 -5.71
C ASP A 59 -15.42 -2.23 -6.66
N GLY A 60 -16.43 -1.56 -6.11
CA GLY A 60 -17.35 -0.66 -6.80
C GLY A 60 -18.55 -1.35 -7.44
N ILE A 61 -18.77 -2.63 -7.17
CA ILE A 61 -19.94 -3.39 -7.64
C ILE A 61 -20.73 -3.84 -6.40
N ALA A 62 -22.01 -3.45 -6.34
CA ALA A 62 -22.84 -3.59 -5.13
C ALA A 62 -23.14 -5.04 -4.69
N GLU A 63 -22.95 -6.03 -5.58
CA GLU A 63 -23.12 -7.44 -5.26
C GLU A 63 -21.90 -7.99 -4.51
N PRO A 64 -22.06 -8.78 -3.43
CA PRO A 64 -20.92 -9.36 -2.74
C PRO A 64 -20.15 -10.35 -3.61
N ARG A 65 -18.83 -10.39 -3.41
CA ARG A 65 -17.90 -11.27 -4.15
C ARG A 65 -18.07 -12.75 -3.81
N TYR A 66 -18.65 -13.03 -2.65
CA TYR A 66 -18.92 -14.38 -2.12
C TYR A 66 -20.32 -14.43 -1.51
N ASP A 67 -20.98 -15.57 -1.67
CA ASP A 67 -22.30 -15.86 -1.07
C ASP A 67 -22.22 -15.97 0.46
N ALA A 68 -23.38 -16.02 1.12
CA ALA A 68 -23.50 -16.27 2.56
C ALA A 68 -22.85 -17.60 3.03
N ALA A 69 -22.63 -18.55 2.11
CA ALA A 69 -21.93 -19.81 2.37
C ALA A 69 -20.40 -19.74 2.14
N GLY A 70 -19.86 -18.61 1.69
CA GLY A 70 -18.44 -18.43 1.34
C GLY A 70 -18.04 -18.92 -0.06
N ASN A 71 -19.00 -19.40 -0.86
CA ASN A 71 -18.78 -19.75 -2.27
C ASN A 71 -18.57 -18.48 -3.10
N ALA A 72 -17.83 -18.58 -4.21
CA ALA A 72 -17.80 -17.52 -5.21
C ALA A 72 -19.21 -17.25 -5.75
N SER A 73 -19.59 -15.97 -5.88
CA SER A 73 -20.84 -15.63 -6.55
C SER A 73 -20.74 -15.99 -8.03
N THR A 74 -21.70 -16.79 -8.52
CA THR A 74 -21.76 -17.26 -9.91
C THR A 74 -22.43 -16.27 -10.85
N THR A 75 -22.67 -15.03 -10.43
CA THR A 75 -23.21 -14.01 -11.33
C THR A 75 -22.18 -13.60 -12.36
N VAL A 76 -22.62 -13.53 -13.61
CA VAL A 76 -21.76 -13.29 -14.77
C VAL A 76 -21.86 -11.83 -15.18
N TYR A 77 -20.71 -11.22 -15.41
CA TYR A 77 -20.54 -9.84 -15.85
C TYR A 77 -19.73 -9.81 -17.14
N GLN A 78 -20.16 -8.99 -18.10
CA GLN A 78 -19.41 -8.75 -19.33
C GLN A 78 -18.34 -7.66 -19.09
N CYS A 79 -17.10 -7.93 -19.50
CA CYS A 79 -16.00 -6.96 -19.39
C CYS A 79 -16.10 -5.88 -20.48
N VAL A 80 -16.18 -4.60 -20.11
CA VAL A 80 -16.27 -3.48 -21.06
C VAL A 80 -15.01 -3.31 -21.94
N SER A 81 -13.89 -3.94 -21.60
CA SER A 81 -12.63 -3.84 -22.36
C SER A 81 -12.34 -5.00 -23.31
N CYS A 82 -12.88 -6.19 -23.07
CA CYS A 82 -12.63 -7.38 -23.91
C CYS A 82 -13.90 -8.12 -24.33
N GLU A 83 -15.08 -7.63 -23.93
CA GLU A 83 -16.42 -8.13 -24.29
C GLU A 83 -16.72 -9.57 -23.86
N GLU A 84 -15.79 -10.24 -23.17
CA GLU A 84 -15.92 -11.59 -22.63
C GLU A 84 -16.66 -11.61 -21.27
N GLU A 85 -17.29 -12.74 -20.98
CA GLU A 85 -18.02 -13.02 -19.74
C GLU A 85 -17.10 -13.53 -18.61
N TYR A 86 -17.24 -12.96 -17.42
CA TYR A 86 -16.49 -13.35 -16.21
C TYR A 86 -17.41 -13.44 -14.99
N GLU A 87 -17.07 -14.32 -14.05
CA GLU A 87 -17.78 -14.40 -12.76
C GLU A 87 -17.51 -13.15 -11.90
N ARG A 88 -18.45 -12.81 -11.02
CA ARG A 88 -18.37 -11.73 -10.03
C ARG A 88 -17.02 -11.61 -9.28
N PRO A 89 -16.35 -12.70 -8.83
CA PRO A 89 -15.03 -12.62 -8.22
C PRO A 89 -13.89 -12.14 -9.14
N ASP A 90 -14.04 -12.16 -10.47
CA ASP A 90 -12.99 -11.75 -11.41
C ASP A 90 -13.21 -10.38 -12.04
N VAL A 91 -14.31 -9.70 -11.70
CA VAL A 91 -14.64 -8.35 -12.15
C VAL A 91 -14.60 -7.30 -11.05
N MET A 92 -14.31 -6.06 -11.43
CA MET A 92 -14.36 -4.87 -10.58
C MET A 92 -14.86 -3.66 -11.38
N HIS A 93 -15.26 -2.57 -10.73
CA HIS A 93 -15.66 -1.36 -11.44
C HIS A 93 -14.44 -0.53 -11.90
N SER A 94 -14.37 -0.17 -13.19
CA SER A 94 -13.40 0.81 -13.68
C SER A 94 -14.05 2.19 -13.84
N HIS A 95 -13.56 3.19 -13.10
CA HIS A 95 -13.94 4.60 -13.29
C HIS A 95 -13.57 5.15 -14.68
N LYS A 96 -12.59 4.54 -15.38
CA LYS A 96 -12.14 4.96 -16.72
C LYS A 96 -13.12 4.53 -17.81
N HIS A 97 -13.65 3.31 -17.70
CA HIS A 97 -14.59 2.71 -18.66
C HIS A 97 -16.06 2.74 -18.20
N GLN A 98 -16.32 3.25 -16.99
CA GLN A 98 -17.65 3.36 -16.35
C GLN A 98 -18.46 2.06 -16.32
N GLY A 99 -17.80 0.93 -16.08
CA GLY A 99 -18.45 -0.38 -16.05
C GLY A 99 -17.55 -1.47 -15.46
N ALA A 100 -18.00 -2.72 -15.56
CA ALA A 100 -17.24 -3.87 -15.09
C ALA A 100 -16.02 -4.13 -15.99
N ILE A 101 -14.86 -4.34 -15.37
CA ILE A 101 -13.61 -4.74 -16.03
C ILE A 101 -13.07 -6.00 -15.34
N CYS A 102 -12.53 -6.94 -16.11
CA CYS A 102 -11.90 -8.12 -15.54
C CYS A 102 -10.54 -7.81 -14.91
N SER A 103 -10.10 -8.67 -13.99
CA SER A 103 -8.82 -8.58 -13.28
C SER A 103 -7.60 -8.46 -14.22
N LEU A 104 -7.62 -9.18 -15.34
CA LEU A 104 -6.57 -9.12 -16.36
C LEU A 104 -6.52 -7.76 -17.08
N CYS A 105 -7.64 -7.30 -17.64
CA CYS A 105 -7.70 -6.00 -18.31
C CYS A 105 -7.33 -4.84 -17.37
N LYS A 106 -7.71 -4.93 -16.08
CA LYS A 106 -7.31 -3.92 -15.08
C LYS A 106 -5.79 -3.86 -14.87
N SER A 107 -5.09 -5.00 -14.91
CA SER A 107 -3.63 -5.04 -14.75
C SER A 107 -2.84 -4.43 -15.92
N MET A 108 -3.53 -4.10 -17.02
CA MET A 108 -2.97 -3.46 -18.22
C MET A 108 -3.42 -2.00 -18.38
N GLU A 109 -4.14 -1.42 -17.40
CA GLU A 109 -4.45 0.02 -17.33
C GLU A 109 -3.31 0.86 -16.72
#